data_AF-A0A482WDP6-F1
#
_entry.id   AF-A0A482WDP6-F1
#
_cell.length_a   1.000
_cell.length_b   1.000
_cell.length_c   1.000
_cell.angle_alpha   90.00
_cell.angle_beta   90.00
_cell.angle_gamma   90.00
#
_symmetry.space_group_name_H-M   'P 1'
#
loop_
_entity.id
_entity.type
_entity.pdbx_description
1 polymer ?
#
loop_
_entity_poly.entity_id
_entity_poly.type
_entity_poly.pdbx_seq_one_letter_code
_entity_poly.pdbx_strand_id
1 'polypeptide(L)'
;KTRTKDKYRVVYTDLQRIELEKEFTFNNKYITIRRKSELASTLGLSERQIKIWFQNRRAKERKQNKKRIEEKNQIGNLYQHNLLQQQDPLHQNQLIVGMPLPSSHVMHNLVNHPLKAESDDAVDNIV
;
A
#
# COMPACT_ATOMS: atom_id res chain seq x y z
N LYS A 1 -15.37 17.63 3.35
CA LYS A 1 -16.49 18.01 2.46
C LYS A 1 -17.08 16.75 1.82
N THR A 2 -18.27 16.36 2.25
CA THR A 2 -18.99 15.18 1.77
C THR A 2 -19.57 15.39 0.36
N ARG A 3 -19.67 14.30 -0.39
CA ARG A 3 -20.13 14.21 -1.79
C ARG A 3 -21.45 14.98 -1.99
N THR A 4 -21.50 15.90 -2.97
CA THR A 4 -22.74 16.64 -3.33
C THR A 4 -23.88 15.66 -3.62
N LYS A 5 -25.02 15.81 -2.95
CA LYS A 5 -26.15 14.86 -2.94
C LYS A 5 -26.96 14.84 -4.24
N ASP A 6 -26.84 15.84 -5.11
CA ASP A 6 -27.82 16.10 -6.18
C ASP A 6 -27.30 16.01 -7.63
N LYS A 7 -26.38 15.09 -7.95
CA LYS A 7 -26.08 14.80 -9.36
C LYS A 7 -26.24 13.31 -9.66
N TYR A 8 -27.15 13.01 -10.57
CA TYR A 8 -27.32 11.66 -11.12
C TYR A 8 -25.97 11.14 -11.63
N ARG A 9 -25.64 9.90 -11.25
CA ARG A 9 -24.38 9.27 -11.64
C ARG A 9 -24.53 8.70 -13.03
N VAL A 10 -23.79 9.26 -13.97
CA VAL A 10 -23.67 8.69 -15.31
C VAL A 10 -22.67 7.55 -15.28
N VAL A 11 -23.07 6.42 -15.85
CA VAL A 11 -22.25 5.22 -16.03
C VAL A 11 -21.62 5.29 -17.41
N TYR A 12 -20.28 5.20 -17.51
CA TYR A 12 -19.60 5.20 -18.80
C TYR A 12 -19.93 3.94 -19.61
N THR A 13 -19.87 4.01 -20.93
CA THR A 13 -20.02 2.84 -21.81
C THR A 13 -18.77 1.94 -21.72
N ASP A 14 -18.86 0.71 -22.21
CA ASP A 14 -17.71 -0.20 -22.19
C ASP A 14 -16.58 0.30 -23.08
N LEU A 15 -16.90 0.84 -24.26
CA LEU A 15 -15.92 1.47 -25.14
C LEU A 15 -15.16 2.61 -24.43
N GLN A 16 -15.88 3.48 -23.72
CA GLN A 16 -15.27 4.57 -22.96
C GLN A 16 -14.32 4.04 -21.87
N ARG A 17 -14.73 3.01 -21.13
CA ARG A 17 -13.88 2.41 -20.10
C ARG A 17 -12.61 1.81 -20.69
N ILE A 18 -12.75 1.02 -21.76
CA ILE A 18 -11.63 0.32 -22.41
C ILE A 18 -10.59 1.32 -22.89
N GLU A 19 -11.00 2.36 -23.62
CA GLU A 19 -10.06 3.37 -24.14
C GLU A 19 -9.39 4.17 -23.01
N LEU A 20 -10.12 4.53 -21.95
CA LEU A 20 -9.52 5.17 -20.78
C LEU A 20 -8.47 4.27 -20.10
N GLU A 21 -8.74 2.98 -20.00
CA GLU A 21 -7.86 2.00 -19.33
C GLU A 21 -6.62 1.67 -20.15
N LYS A 22 -6.78 1.62 -21.48
CA LYS A 22 -5.69 1.55 -22.45
C LYS A 22 -4.75 2.74 -22.28
N GLU A 23 -5.29 3.96 -22.30
CA GLU A 23 -4.49 5.18 -22.12
C GLU A 23 -3.74 5.22 -20.80
N PHE A 24 -4.40 4.86 -19.70
CA PHE A 24 -3.77 4.81 -18.37
C PHE A 24 -2.59 3.84 -18.28
N THR A 25 -2.61 2.78 -19.09
CA THR A 25 -1.60 1.73 -19.07
C THR A 25 -0.44 2.07 -20.00
N PHE A 26 -0.71 2.53 -21.21
CA PHE A 26 0.31 2.74 -22.25
C PHE A 26 0.97 4.12 -22.23
N ASN A 27 0.23 5.19 -21.89
CA ASN A 27 0.66 6.57 -22.16
C ASN A 27 0.99 7.39 -20.91
N ASN A 28 1.24 6.72 -19.77
CA ASN A 28 1.45 7.22 -18.40
C ASN A 28 0.21 7.28 -17.51
N LYS A 29 0.47 7.15 -16.20
CA LYS A 29 -0.53 7.24 -15.12
C LYS A 29 -1.13 8.65 -14.95
N TYR A 30 -0.50 9.64 -15.58
CA TYR A 30 -0.86 11.05 -15.56
C TYR A 30 -1.09 11.52 -16.98
N ILE A 31 -2.26 12.11 -17.24
CA ILE A 31 -2.62 12.58 -18.56
C ILE A 31 -2.13 14.03 -18.77
N THR A 32 -1.53 14.29 -19.92
CA THR A 32 -1.13 15.63 -20.34
C THR A 32 -2.34 16.46 -20.77
N ILE A 33 -2.20 17.79 -20.82
CA ILE A 33 -3.29 18.69 -21.23
C ILE A 33 -3.76 18.36 -22.65
N ARG A 34 -2.82 18.18 -23.58
CA ARG A 34 -3.11 17.83 -24.97
C ARG A 34 -3.88 16.52 -25.07
N ARG A 35 -3.37 15.44 -24.47
CA ARG A 35 -4.01 14.11 -24.56
C ARG A 35 -5.38 14.09 -23.90
N LYS A 36 -5.56 14.84 -22.82
CA LYS A 36 -6.86 15.02 -22.15
C LYS A 36 -7.91 15.63 -23.09
N SER A 37 -7.51 16.63 -23.89
CA SER A 37 -8.40 17.26 -24.86
C SER A 37 -8.76 16.31 -26.02
N GLU A 38 -7.79 15.55 -26.51
CA GLU A 38 -8.00 14.53 -27.54
C GLU A 38 -8.97 13.44 -27.07
N LEU A 39 -8.76 12.86 -25.88
CA LEU A 39 -9.67 11.83 -25.33
C LEU A 39 -11.06 12.35 -25.01
N ALA A 40 -11.17 13.59 -24.53
CA ALA A 40 -12.47 14.23 -24.28
C ALA A 40 -13.31 14.25 -25.57
N SER A 41 -12.68 14.66 -26.67
CA SER A 41 -13.31 14.75 -27.99
C SER A 41 -13.69 13.35 -28.53
N THR A 42 -12.76 12.39 -28.50
CA THR A 42 -12.99 11.04 -29.02
C THR A 42 -14.07 10.26 -28.25
N LEU A 43 -14.13 10.43 -26.93
CA LEU A 43 -15.03 9.65 -26.07
C LEU A 43 -16.36 10.35 -25.77
N GLY A 44 -16.54 11.60 -26.24
CA GLY A 44 -17.72 12.41 -25.93
C GLY A 44 -17.84 12.74 -24.44
N LEU A 45 -16.71 12.96 -23.76
CA LEU A 45 -16.64 13.26 -22.33
C LEU A 45 -16.03 14.66 -22.12
N SER A 46 -16.39 15.33 -21.03
CA SER A 46 -15.72 16.59 -20.67
C SER A 46 -14.29 16.34 -20.18
N GLU A 47 -13.37 17.28 -20.41
CA GLU A 47 -12.00 17.22 -19.87
C GLU A 47 -11.98 17.03 -18.34
N ARG A 48 -13.00 17.56 -17.65
CA ARG A 48 -13.18 17.38 -16.21
C ARG A 48 -13.48 15.93 -15.86
N GLN A 49 -14.34 15.25 -16.61
CA GLN A 49 -14.63 13.82 -16.43
C GLN A 49 -13.38 12.97 -16.66
N ILE A 50 -12.59 13.28 -17.70
CA ILE A 50 -11.29 12.62 -17.95
C ILE A 50 -10.37 12.82 -16.75
N LYS A 51 -10.20 14.07 -16.27
CA LYS A 51 -9.39 14.38 -15.09
C LYS A 51 -9.81 13.59 -13.85
N ILE A 52 -11.12 13.58 -13.54
CA ILE A 52 -11.66 12.86 -12.38
C ILE A 52 -11.45 11.36 -12.53
N TRP A 53 -11.66 10.81 -13.73
CA TRP A 53 -11.46 9.39 -13.95
C TRP A 53 -9.99 8.99 -13.73
N PHE A 54 -9.02 9.75 -14.25
CA PHE A 54 -7.59 9.48 -14.00
C PHE A 54 -7.21 9.59 -12.52
N GLN A 55 -7.79 10.54 -11.79
CA GLN A 55 -7.61 10.66 -10.34
C GLN A 55 -8.15 9.42 -9.60
N ASN A 56 -9.37 9.00 -9.92
CA ASN A 56 -10.00 7.81 -9.34
C ASN A 56 -9.23 6.55 -9.70
N ARG A 57 -8.71 6.47 -10.93
CA ARG A 57 -7.97 5.32 -11.43
C ARG A 57 -6.63 5.14 -10.71
N ARG A 58 -5.90 6.24 -10.46
CA ARG A 58 -4.69 6.23 -9.60
C ARG A 58 -5.02 5.86 -8.16
N ALA A 59 -6.13 6.38 -7.62
CA ALA A 59 -6.55 6.00 -6.26
C ALA A 59 -6.86 4.49 -6.16
N LYS A 60 -7.53 3.92 -7.17
CA LYS A 60 -7.80 2.48 -7.27
C LYS A 60 -6.52 1.66 -7.33
N GLU A 61 -5.53 2.07 -8.13
CA GLU A 61 -4.22 1.41 -8.23
C GLU A 61 -3.49 1.39 -6.89
N ARG A 62 -3.41 2.53 -6.19
CA ARG A 62 -2.80 2.59 -4.86
C ARG A 62 -3.48 1.64 -3.86
N LYS A 63 -4.82 1.60 -3.88
CA LYS A 63 -5.60 0.68 -3.04
C LYS A 63 -5.31 -0.79 -3.36
N GLN A 64 -5.23 -1.14 -4.64
CA GLN A 64 -4.92 -2.50 -5.09
C GLN A 64 -3.50 -2.92 -4.69
N ASN A 65 -2.52 -2.03 -4.80
CA ASN A 65 -1.14 -2.30 -4.40
C ASN A 65 -1.02 -2.51 -2.89
N LYS A 66 -1.71 -1.69 -2.08
CA LYS A 66 -1.75 -1.88 -0.62
C LYS A 66 -2.31 -3.24 -0.23
N LYS A 67 -3.44 -3.64 -0.83
CA LYS A 67 -4.07 -4.94 -0.59
C LYS A 67 -3.13 -6.10 -0.93
N ARG A 68 -2.42 -6.00 -2.06
CA ARG A 68 -1.44 -7.03 -2.48
C ARG A 68 -0.27 -7.16 -1.49
N ILE A 69 0.20 -6.05 -0.92
CA ILE A 69 1.26 -6.05 0.10
C ILE A 69 0.75 -6.67 1.39
N GLU A 70 -0.45 -6.30 1.84
CA GLU A 70 -1.08 -6.87 3.04
C GLU A 70 -1.29 -8.39 2.91
N GLU A 71 -1.77 -8.87 1.76
CA GLU A 71 -1.92 -10.30 1.46
C GLU A 71 -0.57 -11.04 1.50
N LYS A 72 0.49 -10.47 0.90
CA LYS A 72 1.84 -11.04 0.96
C LYS A 72 2.39 -11.11 2.38
N ASN A 73 2.15 -10.07 3.19
CA ASN A 73 2.59 -10.03 4.58
C ASN A 73 1.84 -11.06 5.43
N GLN A 74 0.54 -11.28 5.20
CA GLN A 74 -0.23 -12.32 5.89
C GLN A 74 0.31 -13.71 5.57
N ILE A 75 0.56 -13.99 4.29
CA ILE A 75 1.16 -15.24 3.83
C ILE A 75 2.55 -15.43 4.46
N GLY A 76 3.41 -14.40 4.47
CA GLY A 76 4.73 -14.45 5.11
C GLY A 76 4.66 -14.75 6.61
N ASN A 77 3.72 -14.12 7.33
CA ASN A 77 3.50 -14.39 8.76
C ASN A 77 3.02 -15.84 9.01
N LEU A 78 2.16 -16.39 8.15
CA LEU A 78 1.74 -17.80 8.25
C LEU A 78 2.92 -18.76 8.07
N TYR A 79 3.82 -18.47 7.13
CA TYR A 79 5.03 -19.28 6.95
C TYR A 79 5.97 -19.17 8.17
N GLN A 80 6.16 -17.95 8.71
CA GLN A 80 7.01 -17.76 9.88
C GLN A 80 6.45 -18.44 11.14
N HIS A 81 5.13 -18.41 11.33
CA HIS A 81 4.47 -19.09 12.45
C HIS A 81 4.57 -20.62 12.35
N ASN A 82 4.36 -21.19 11.16
CA ASN A 82 4.52 -22.63 10.95
C ASN A 82 5.97 -23.10 11.07
N LEU A 83 6.96 -22.26 10.74
CA LEU A 83 8.38 -22.60 10.87
C LEU A 83 8.84 -22.63 12.33
N LEU A 84 8.29 -21.76 13.19
CA LEU A 84 8.57 -21.78 14.63
C LEU A 84 7.94 -23.00 15.34
N GLN A 85 6.89 -23.61 14.78
CA GLN A 85 6.25 -24.80 15.34
C GLN A 85 6.91 -26.13 14.91
N GLN A 86 7.83 -26.11 13.93
CA GLN A 86 8.59 -27.31 13.50
C GLN A 86 9.87 -27.57 14.32
N GLN A 87 10.07 -26.89 15.45
CA GLN A 87 11.10 -27.30 16.41
C GLN A 87 10.57 -28.49 17.23
N ASP A 88 11.16 -29.66 17.04
CA ASP A 88 10.85 -30.91 17.76
C ASP A 88 10.86 -30.70 19.28
N PRO A 89 9.75 -30.97 20.02
CA PRO A 89 9.73 -30.91 21.48
C PRO A 89 10.30 -32.18 22.17
N LEU A 90 10.95 -33.08 21.43
CA LEU A 90 11.42 -34.36 21.96
C LEU A 90 12.81 -34.24 22.59
N HIS A 91 12.90 -33.63 23.78
CA HIS A 91 13.95 -33.94 24.77
C HIS A 91 13.44 -33.97 26.23
N GLN A 92 12.13 -34.07 26.48
CA GLN A 92 11.60 -34.05 27.85
C GLN A 92 11.74 -35.39 28.64
N ASN A 93 12.55 -36.36 28.22
CA ASN A 93 12.82 -37.54 29.06
C ASN A 93 14.19 -38.16 28.79
N GLN A 94 15.24 -37.62 29.42
CA GLN A 94 16.42 -38.41 29.81
C GLN A 94 16.71 -38.13 31.28
N LEU A 95 16.50 -39.16 32.11
CA LEU A 95 16.87 -39.19 33.52
C LEU A 95 18.41 -39.29 33.66
N ILE A 96 18.94 -38.69 34.74
CA ILE A 96 20.19 -39.02 35.48
C ILE A 96 21.48 -38.21 35.14
N VAL A 97 21.85 -37.38 36.14
CA VAL A 97 23.20 -36.97 36.63
C VAL A 97 23.92 -35.78 35.97
N GLY A 98 23.86 -34.64 36.67
CA GLY A 98 25.00 -33.74 36.89
C GLY A 98 25.56 -32.98 35.68
N MET A 99 24.97 -31.84 35.35
CA MET A 99 25.66 -30.75 34.62
C MET A 99 25.22 -29.39 35.18
N PRO A 100 26.14 -28.41 35.33
CA PRO A 100 25.84 -27.17 36.04
C PRO A 100 25.00 -26.23 35.18
N LEU A 101 24.09 -25.52 35.83
CA LEU A 101 23.26 -24.48 35.22
C LEU A 101 24.14 -23.39 34.58
N PRO A 102 23.84 -22.93 33.35
CA PRO A 102 24.46 -21.71 32.85
C PRO A 102 23.95 -20.53 33.68
N SER A 103 24.90 -19.88 34.33
CA SER A 103 24.74 -18.64 35.09
C SER A 103 23.90 -17.63 34.33
N SER A 104 22.95 -17.01 35.02
CA SER A 104 22.19 -15.87 34.53
C SER A 104 23.16 -14.72 34.22
N HIS A 105 23.56 -14.61 32.96
CA HIS A 105 24.17 -13.40 32.42
C HIS A 105 23.10 -12.68 31.60
N VAL A 106 22.35 -11.83 32.31
CA VAL A 106 21.73 -10.65 31.73
C VAL A 106 22.88 -9.75 31.28
N MET A 107 23.35 -9.93 30.04
CA MET A 107 24.22 -8.97 29.38
C MET A 107 23.35 -8.06 28.52
N HIS A 108 22.99 -6.94 29.16
CA HIS A 108 22.74 -5.61 28.60
C HIS A 108 22.32 -5.51 27.14
N ASN A 109 21.11 -4.96 26.96
CA ASN A 109 20.73 -4.17 25.80
C ASN A 109 21.86 -3.19 25.45
N LEU A 110 22.60 -3.48 24.37
CA LEU A 110 23.37 -2.48 23.68
C LEU A 110 22.40 -1.46 23.10
N VAL A 111 22.48 -0.27 23.69
CA VAL A 111 21.86 0.97 23.24
C VAL A 111 22.01 1.10 21.73
N ASN A 112 20.89 1.05 21.02
CA ASN A 112 20.75 1.74 19.74
C ASN A 112 19.54 2.65 19.85
N HIS A 113 19.84 3.92 20.13
CA HIS A 113 18.97 5.06 19.85
C HIS A 113 18.54 5.02 18.38
N PRO A 114 17.26 5.27 18.10
CA PRO A 114 16.90 6.18 17.02
C PRO A 114 16.33 7.45 17.64
N LEU A 115 16.94 8.57 17.24
CA LEU A 115 16.60 9.92 17.65
C LEU A 115 15.09 10.17 17.55
N LYS A 116 14.61 10.81 18.60
CA LYS A 116 13.30 11.39 18.79
C LYS A 116 12.95 12.29 17.60
N ALA A 117 11.69 12.19 17.19
CA ALA A 117 11.05 13.18 16.34
C ALA A 117 11.09 14.57 16.99
N GLU A 118 11.64 15.53 16.25
CA GLU A 118 11.34 16.96 16.28
C GLU A 118 11.14 17.31 14.80
N SER A 119 10.18 18.09 14.33
CA SER A 119 9.12 18.89 14.93
C SER A 119 8.23 19.28 13.74
N ASP A 120 6.92 19.10 13.84
CA ASP A 120 6.01 19.97 13.10
C ASP A 120 6.14 21.36 13.72
N ASP A 121 6.60 22.35 12.95
CA ASP A 121 6.08 23.70 13.03
C ASP A 121 6.37 24.46 11.73
N ALA A 122 5.34 25.17 11.29
CA ALA A 122 5.22 25.88 10.04
C ALA A 122 6.26 27.00 9.86
N VAL A 123 6.68 27.22 8.62
CA VAL A 123 7.04 28.57 8.17
C VAL A 123 6.52 28.77 6.74
N ASP A 124 5.46 29.56 6.64
CA ASP A 124 5.14 30.37 5.46
C ASP A 124 6.37 31.22 5.09
N ASN A 125 6.85 31.13 3.85
CA ASN A 125 7.34 32.27 3.05
C ASN A 125 7.97 31.80 1.74
N ILE A 126 7.22 31.96 0.64
CA ILE A 126 7.79 32.23 -0.68
C ILE A 126 7.07 33.49 -1.19
N VAL A 127 7.86 34.53 -1.43
CA VAL A 127 7.52 35.71 -2.24
C VAL A 127 7.18 35.30 -3.66
#